data_AF-A0A7W1C6I0-F1
#
_entry.id   AF-A0A7W1C6I0-F1
#
_cell.length_a   1.000
_cell.length_b   1.000
_cell.length_c   1.000
_cell.angle_alpha   90.00
_cell.angle_beta   90.00
_cell.angle_gamma   90.00
#
_symmetry.space_group_name_H-M   'P 1'
#
loop_
_entity.id
_entity.type
_entity.pdbx_description
1 polymer ?
#
loop_
_entity_poly.entity_id
_entity_poly.type
_entity_poly.pdbx_seq_one_letter_code
_entity_poly.pdbx_strand_id
1 'polypeptide(L)'
;MWVTRTSAPRPVPEIAGDPLAERQRVTSIANEAAERAPGWLDREAGARVVSLRPDRERFRVEVANGGSPRTVLVDRVLALVGYRPDLALARELQVQTCWATEGTYPLAAALLARLGDNADCLTAGAGLDAGTLRHPEAGFFTLGMKSYGRNPNFLIGTGLKQIDDLFGLLAGRAGA
;
A
#
# COMPACT_ATOMS: atom_id res chain seq x y z
N MET A 1 21.19 1.75 -7.92
CA MET A 1 20.27 1.32 -8.99
C MET A 1 18.84 1.35 -8.46
N TRP A 2 17.91 1.95 -9.21
CA TRP A 2 16.49 2.03 -8.89
C TRP A 2 15.67 1.36 -9.99
N VAL A 3 14.99 0.26 -9.64
CA VAL A 3 14.20 -0.54 -10.57
C VAL A 3 12.72 -0.23 -10.41
N THR A 4 12.02 0.07 -11.51
CA THR A 4 10.57 0.28 -11.50
C THR A 4 9.88 -0.60 -12.55
N ARG A 5 8.75 -1.22 -12.16
CA ARG A 5 7.94 -2.03 -13.11
C ARG A 5 7.32 -1.19 -14.22
N THR A 6 6.91 0.04 -13.91
CA THR A 6 6.41 0.97 -14.92
C THR A 6 7.56 1.46 -15.79
N SER A 7 7.30 1.60 -17.08
CA SER A 7 8.17 2.27 -18.05
C SER A 7 7.92 3.78 -18.13
N ALA A 8 6.91 4.30 -17.40
CA ALA A 8 6.56 5.71 -17.43
C ALA A 8 7.75 6.59 -16.98
N PRO A 9 8.06 7.68 -17.70
CA PRO A 9 9.17 8.57 -17.34
C PRO A 9 8.99 9.18 -15.94
N ARG A 10 7.75 9.47 -15.56
CA ARG A 10 7.34 9.90 -14.20
C ARG A 10 6.60 8.74 -13.51
N PRO A 11 7.29 7.91 -12.70
CA PRO A 11 6.70 6.68 -12.17
C PRO A 11 5.78 6.89 -10.96
N VAL A 12 5.82 8.06 -10.32
CA VAL A 12 4.96 8.40 -9.17
C VAL A 12 3.80 9.27 -9.66
N PRO A 13 2.53 8.85 -9.46
CA PRO A 13 1.38 9.64 -9.88
C PRO A 13 1.35 11.03 -9.23
N GLU A 14 1.09 12.06 -10.03
CA GLU A 14 0.90 13.43 -9.56
C GLU A 14 -0.58 13.73 -9.33
N ILE A 15 -0.86 14.45 -8.24
CA ILE A 15 -2.22 14.87 -7.88
C ILE A 15 -2.33 16.37 -8.16
N ALA A 16 -3.19 16.74 -9.10
CA ALA A 16 -3.43 18.14 -9.43
C ALA A 16 -4.09 18.85 -8.23
N GLY A 17 -3.51 19.98 -7.80
CA GLY A 17 -4.01 20.72 -6.64
C GLY A 17 -3.91 19.95 -5.33
N ASP A 18 -2.90 19.08 -5.19
CA ASP A 18 -2.65 18.31 -3.96
C ASP A 18 -2.64 19.22 -2.71
N PRO A 19 -3.57 19.04 -1.75
CA PRO A 19 -3.60 19.86 -0.54
C PRO A 19 -2.43 19.53 0.42
N LEU A 20 -1.68 18.45 0.18
CA LEU A 20 -0.53 18.05 0.98
C LEU A 20 0.79 18.47 0.30
N ALA A 21 1.30 19.66 0.67
CA ALA A 21 2.52 20.22 0.09
C ALA A 21 3.74 19.28 0.15
N GLU A 22 3.93 18.55 1.26
CA GLU A 22 5.06 17.61 1.38
C GLU A 22 4.91 16.37 0.48
N ARG A 23 3.67 15.89 0.29
CA ARG A 23 3.40 14.79 -0.65
C ARG A 23 3.73 15.22 -2.08
N GLN A 24 3.26 16.42 -2.46
CA GLN A 24 3.60 17.02 -3.75
C GLN A 24 5.12 17.15 -3.91
N ARG A 25 5.82 17.73 -2.92
CA ARG A 25 7.27 17.93 -2.95
C ARG A 25 8.04 16.62 -3.17
N VAL A 26 7.71 15.56 -2.42
CA VAL A 26 8.38 14.26 -2.54
C VAL A 26 8.08 13.61 -3.90
N THR A 27 6.84 13.68 -4.38
CA THR A 27 6.45 13.20 -5.70
C THR A 27 7.24 13.91 -6.80
N SER A 28 7.35 15.24 -6.74
CA SER A 28 8.12 16.02 -7.70
C SER A 28 9.60 15.62 -7.70
N ILE A 29 10.23 15.52 -6.52
CA ILE A 29 11.64 15.08 -6.40
C ILE A 29 11.83 13.69 -7.01
N ALA A 30 10.95 12.73 -6.70
CA ALA A 30 11.04 11.36 -7.21
C ALA A 30 10.90 11.33 -8.73
N ASN A 31 9.94 12.05 -9.30
CA ASN A 31 9.70 12.09 -10.74
C ASN A 31 10.82 12.85 -11.49
N GLU A 32 11.33 13.95 -10.94
CA GLU A 32 12.47 14.67 -11.51
C GLU A 32 13.73 13.80 -11.54
N ALA A 33 14.02 13.09 -10.45
CA ALA A 33 15.12 12.13 -10.40
C ALA A 33 14.89 10.93 -11.35
N ALA A 34 13.63 10.60 -11.64
CA ALA A 34 13.29 9.53 -12.57
C ALA A 34 13.51 9.95 -14.03
N GLU A 35 13.13 11.18 -14.39
CA GLU A 35 13.28 11.74 -15.74
C GLU A 35 14.72 12.17 -16.04
N ARG A 36 15.37 12.81 -15.07
CA ARG A 36 16.73 13.33 -15.17
C ARG A 36 17.54 12.76 -14.02
N ALA A 37 17.90 11.50 -14.16
CA ALA A 37 18.66 10.79 -13.14
C ALA A 37 20.00 11.49 -12.86
N PRO A 38 20.30 11.86 -11.60
CA PRO A 38 21.62 12.37 -11.25
C PRO A 38 22.67 11.27 -11.45
N GLY A 39 23.95 11.65 -11.57
CA GLY A 39 25.02 10.70 -11.87
C GLY A 39 25.21 9.55 -10.88
N TRP A 40 24.63 9.63 -9.68
CA TRP A 40 24.65 8.57 -8.67
C TRP A 40 23.46 7.59 -8.77
N LEU A 41 22.49 7.84 -9.65
CA LEU A 41 21.26 7.06 -9.78
C LEU A 41 21.19 6.36 -11.14
N ASP A 42 21.46 5.06 -11.17
CA ASP A 42 21.11 4.22 -12.33
C ASP A 42 19.63 3.80 -12.23
N ARG A 43 18.78 4.32 -13.12
CA ARG A 43 17.35 3.97 -13.17
C ARG A 43 17.09 2.94 -14.28
N GLU A 44 16.42 1.85 -13.90
CA GLU A 44 15.94 0.84 -14.85
C GLU A 44 14.41 0.75 -14.80
N ALA A 45 13.75 1.36 -15.78
CA ALA A 45 12.29 1.37 -15.91
C ALA A 45 11.78 0.18 -16.76
N GLY A 46 10.52 -0.20 -16.56
CA GLY A 46 9.92 -1.37 -17.25
C GLY A 46 10.48 -2.72 -16.78
N ALA A 47 11.25 -2.73 -15.69
CA ALA A 47 12.06 -3.86 -15.28
C ALA A 47 11.51 -4.56 -14.03
N ARG A 48 11.87 -5.83 -13.88
CA ARG A 48 11.52 -6.66 -12.72
C ARG A 48 12.72 -7.45 -12.23
N VAL A 49 12.83 -7.59 -10.92
CA VAL A 49 13.78 -8.54 -10.30
C VAL A 49 13.20 -9.94 -10.45
N VAL A 50 13.94 -10.85 -11.08
CA VAL A 50 13.52 -12.25 -11.30
C VAL A 50 14.26 -13.23 -10.39
N SER A 51 15.46 -12.86 -9.93
CA SER A 51 16.22 -13.64 -8.96
C SER A 51 16.94 -12.72 -8.00
N LEU A 52 16.95 -13.10 -6.73
CA LEU A 52 17.73 -12.50 -5.66
C LEU A 52 18.39 -13.62 -4.89
N ARG A 53 19.72 -13.62 -4.83
CA ARG A 53 20.53 -14.63 -4.14
C ARG A 53 21.64 -13.97 -3.33
N PRO A 54 21.96 -14.46 -2.12
CA PRO A 54 23.17 -14.05 -1.42
C PRO A 54 24.41 -14.45 -2.24
N ASP A 55 25.44 -13.61 -2.26
CA ASP A 55 26.76 -13.87 -2.85
C ASP A 55 27.85 -13.28 -1.95
N ARG A 56 28.37 -14.10 -1.03
CA ARG A 56 29.27 -13.67 0.06
C ARG A 56 28.64 -12.54 0.90
N GLU A 57 29.25 -11.36 0.92
CA GLU A 57 28.76 -10.16 1.62
C GLU A 57 27.84 -9.28 0.76
N ARG A 58 27.54 -9.71 -0.46
CA ARG A 58 26.72 -8.99 -1.46
C ARG A 58 25.50 -9.80 -1.85
N PHE A 59 24.68 -9.23 -2.71
CA PHE A 59 23.56 -9.88 -3.37
C PHE A 59 23.79 -9.93 -4.87
N ARG A 60 23.54 -11.10 -5.44
CA ARG A 60 23.38 -11.30 -6.88
C ARG A 60 21.90 -11.11 -7.23
N VAL A 61 21.63 -10.13 -8.08
CA VAL A 61 20.29 -9.76 -8.51
C VAL A 61 20.19 -9.93 -10.02
N GLU A 62 19.21 -10.68 -10.48
CA GLU A 62 18.87 -10.77 -11.90
C GLU A 62 17.69 -9.86 -12.19
N VAL A 63 17.88 -8.94 -13.13
CA VAL A 63 16.89 -7.94 -13.52
C VAL A 63 16.54 -8.15 -14.98
N ALA A 64 15.25 -8.28 -15.27
CA ALA A 64 14.73 -8.52 -16.61
C ALA A 64 13.98 -7.29 -17.13
N ASN A 65 14.32 -6.86 -18.34
CA ASN A 65 13.68 -5.76 -19.05
C ASN A 65 13.52 -6.09 -20.55
N GLY A 66 12.44 -6.79 -20.91
CA GLY A 66 12.12 -7.11 -22.31
C GLY A 66 13.04 -8.12 -23.04
N GLY A 67 14.01 -8.73 -22.35
CA GLY A 67 14.95 -9.70 -22.92
C GLY A 67 15.61 -10.60 -21.87
N SER A 68 16.80 -11.12 -22.20
CA SER A 68 17.59 -11.94 -21.27
C SER A 68 17.93 -11.14 -20.00
N PRO A 69 17.75 -11.72 -18.79
CA PRO A 69 18.04 -11.02 -17.55
C PRO A 69 19.51 -10.61 -17.44
N ARG A 70 19.76 -9.38 -16.98
CA ARG A 70 21.10 -8.91 -16.62
C ARG A 70 21.37 -9.21 -15.15
N THR A 71 22.59 -9.64 -14.83
CA THR A 71 23.03 -9.86 -13.45
C THR A 71 23.76 -8.63 -12.93
N VAL A 72 23.38 -8.15 -11.74
CA VAL A 72 24.08 -7.10 -11.00
C VAL A 72 24.47 -7.59 -9.61
N LEU A 73 25.62 -7.14 -9.12
CA LEU A 73 26.06 -7.34 -7.73
C LEU A 73 25.82 -6.05 -6.95
N VAL A 74 25.12 -6.16 -5.82
CA VAL A 74 24.80 -5.01 -4.95
C VAL A 74 25.05 -5.35 -3.49
N ASP A 75 25.48 -4.37 -2.70
CA ASP A 75 25.74 -4.58 -1.27
C ASP A 75 24.46 -4.60 -0.44
N ARG A 76 23.40 -3.91 -0.92
CA ARG A 76 22.12 -3.74 -0.21
C ARG A 76 20.96 -3.77 -1.18
N VAL A 77 19.82 -4.27 -0.70
CA VAL A 77 18.55 -4.30 -1.42
C VAL A 77 17.48 -3.64 -0.54
N LEU A 78 16.82 -2.61 -1.07
CA LEU A 78 15.71 -1.92 -0.41
C LEU A 78 14.40 -2.28 -1.16
N ALA A 79 13.64 -3.21 -0.59
CA ALA A 79 12.39 -3.69 -1.20
C ALA A 79 11.20 -2.80 -0.82
N LEU A 80 11.03 -1.69 -1.54
CA LEU A 80 9.92 -0.73 -1.34
C LEU A 80 8.66 -1.15 -2.14
N VAL A 81 8.21 -2.40 -1.98
CA VAL A 81 7.18 -3.05 -2.83
C VAL A 81 5.83 -3.25 -2.14
N GLY A 82 5.56 -2.44 -1.11
CA GLY A 82 4.34 -2.54 -0.30
C GLY A 82 4.47 -3.53 0.85
N TYR A 83 3.34 -3.85 1.47
CA TYR A 83 3.25 -4.71 2.64
C TYR A 83 2.02 -5.63 2.53
N ARG A 84 1.92 -6.60 3.45
CA ARG A 84 0.79 -7.53 3.58
C ARG A 84 0.41 -7.64 5.06
N PRO A 85 -0.89 -7.66 5.41
CA PRO A 85 -1.28 -7.89 6.80
C PRO A 85 -0.89 -9.30 7.26
N ASP A 86 -0.45 -9.43 8.50
CA ASP A 86 -0.31 -10.72 9.17
C ASP A 86 -1.67 -11.17 9.73
N LEU A 87 -2.16 -12.29 9.22
CA LEU A 87 -3.46 -12.88 9.54
C LEU A 87 -3.35 -14.07 10.51
N ALA A 88 -2.17 -14.38 11.04
CA ALA A 88 -1.97 -15.55 11.91
C ALA A 88 -2.92 -15.56 13.12
N LEU A 89 -3.16 -14.39 13.73
CA LEU A 89 -4.08 -14.24 14.87
C LEU A 89 -5.55 -14.54 14.50
N ALA A 90 -5.94 -14.29 13.26
CA ALA A 90 -7.32 -14.43 12.79
C ALA A 90 -7.62 -15.82 12.19
N ARG A 91 -6.62 -16.71 12.13
CA ARG A 91 -6.72 -17.99 11.41
C ARG A 91 -7.81 -18.93 11.94
N GLU A 92 -8.12 -18.84 13.24
CA GLU A 92 -9.09 -19.69 13.92
C GLU A 92 -10.38 -18.93 14.27
N LEU A 93 -10.54 -17.71 13.75
CA LEU A 93 -11.72 -16.88 13.93
C LEU A 93 -12.58 -16.86 12.65
N GLN A 94 -13.86 -16.52 12.79
CA GLN A 94 -14.78 -16.35 11.67
C GLN A 94 -14.56 -14.99 10.97
N VAL A 95 -13.38 -14.79 10.39
CA VAL A 95 -12.94 -13.53 9.77
C VAL A 95 -13.09 -13.59 8.26
N GLN A 96 -13.87 -12.66 7.70
CA GLN A 96 -14.01 -12.49 6.26
C GLN A 96 -13.09 -11.37 5.73
N THR A 97 -12.11 -11.74 4.90
CA THR A 97 -11.20 -10.80 4.23
C THR A 97 -11.51 -10.66 2.74
N CYS A 98 -11.19 -9.51 2.17
CA CYS A 98 -11.20 -9.31 0.73
C CYS A 98 -10.12 -10.16 0.05
N TRP A 99 -10.50 -10.97 -0.92
CA TRP A 99 -9.60 -11.70 -1.81
C TRP A 99 -8.53 -10.84 -2.50
N ALA A 100 -8.88 -9.60 -2.87
CA ALA A 100 -7.97 -8.70 -3.58
C ALA A 100 -7.03 -7.95 -2.65
N THR A 101 -7.49 -7.48 -1.49
CA THR A 101 -6.67 -6.62 -0.61
C THR A 101 -6.29 -7.28 0.70
N GLU A 102 -6.96 -8.33 1.13
CA GLU A 102 -6.86 -8.93 2.47
C GLU A 102 -7.28 -8.00 3.61
N GLY A 103 -7.91 -6.87 3.27
CA GLY A 103 -8.59 -6.03 4.24
C GLY A 103 -9.93 -6.63 4.66
N THR A 104 -10.60 -5.99 5.60
CA THR A 104 -11.96 -6.35 6.02
C THR A 104 -12.90 -6.27 4.83
N TYR A 105 -13.64 -7.35 4.54
CA TYR A 105 -14.40 -7.45 3.29
C TYR A 105 -15.44 -6.32 3.09
N PRO A 106 -16.32 -5.98 4.06
CA PRO A 106 -17.25 -4.87 3.92
C PRO A 106 -16.55 -3.54 3.63
N LEU A 107 -15.45 -3.25 4.33
CA LEU A 107 -14.65 -2.04 4.11
C LEU A 107 -14.03 -2.03 2.71
N ALA A 108 -13.42 -3.13 2.28
CA ALA A 108 -12.81 -3.23 0.95
C ALA A 108 -13.84 -3.06 -0.18
N ALA A 109 -15.06 -3.59 -0.01
CA ALA A 109 -16.16 -3.40 -0.95
C ALA A 109 -16.63 -1.94 -1.01
N ALA A 110 -16.77 -1.29 0.16
CA ALA A 110 -17.15 0.12 0.23
C ALA A 110 -16.08 1.04 -0.37
N LEU A 111 -14.80 0.71 -0.15
CA LEU A 111 -13.69 1.38 -0.80
C LEU A 111 -13.74 1.17 -2.32
N LEU A 112 -13.88 -0.06 -2.82
CA LEU A 112 -13.96 -0.33 -4.26
C LEU A 112 -15.12 0.42 -4.94
N ALA A 113 -16.28 0.54 -4.29
CA ALA A 113 -17.43 1.26 -4.83
C ALA A 113 -17.21 2.78 -4.94
N ARG A 114 -16.31 3.35 -4.13
CA ARG A 114 -15.99 4.79 -4.10
C ARG A 114 -14.73 5.13 -4.89
N LEU A 115 -13.77 4.22 -4.86
CA LEU A 115 -12.48 4.33 -5.52
C LEU A 115 -12.62 3.79 -6.94
N GLY A 116 -13.05 4.63 -7.89
CA GLY A 116 -12.66 4.40 -9.28
C GLY A 116 -11.13 4.42 -9.43
N ASP A 117 -10.61 4.30 -10.66
CA ASP A 117 -9.17 4.10 -10.94
C ASP A 117 -8.21 5.17 -10.38
N ASN A 118 -8.67 6.32 -9.88
CA ASN A 118 -7.84 7.47 -9.48
C ASN A 118 -8.20 8.13 -8.14
N ALA A 119 -8.83 7.44 -7.20
CA ALA A 119 -9.25 8.08 -5.96
C ALA A 119 -8.10 8.26 -4.94
N ASP A 120 -7.93 9.51 -4.48
CA ASP A 120 -6.93 9.94 -3.51
C ASP A 120 -7.21 9.36 -2.10
N CYS A 121 -6.14 8.97 -1.39
CA CYS A 121 -6.18 8.52 0.00
C CYS A 121 -6.89 9.50 0.97
N LEU A 122 -6.92 10.79 0.65
CA LEU A 122 -7.63 11.80 1.46
C LEU A 122 -9.15 11.66 1.42
N THR A 123 -9.71 11.18 0.31
CA THR A 123 -11.16 11.02 0.15
C THR A 123 -11.60 9.57 0.34
N ALA A 124 -10.67 8.62 0.19
CA ALA A 124 -10.92 7.18 0.24
C ALA A 124 -11.75 6.71 1.44
N GLY A 125 -11.39 7.18 2.65
CA GLY A 125 -12.01 6.74 3.91
C GLY A 125 -13.19 7.59 4.40
N ALA A 126 -13.52 8.70 3.72
CA ALA A 126 -14.37 9.73 4.29
C ALA A 126 -15.84 9.29 4.42
N GLY A 127 -16.38 9.21 5.63
CA GLY A 127 -17.80 8.86 5.84
C GLY A 127 -18.12 7.39 5.57
N LEU A 128 -17.16 6.50 5.84
CA LEU A 128 -17.42 5.06 5.92
C LEU A 128 -18.01 4.71 7.29
N ASP A 129 -18.95 3.78 7.30
CA ASP A 129 -19.64 3.33 8.52
C ASP A 129 -18.73 2.43 9.37
N ALA A 130 -18.81 2.56 10.70
CA ALA A 130 -18.09 1.74 11.68
C ALA A 130 -18.43 0.24 11.52
N GLY A 131 -19.65 -0.07 11.05
CA GLY A 131 -20.07 -1.42 10.73
C GLY A 131 -19.22 -2.11 9.66
N THR A 132 -18.53 -1.34 8.80
CA THR A 132 -17.63 -1.89 7.79
C THR A 132 -16.37 -2.54 8.36
N LEU A 133 -16.07 -2.33 9.64
CA LEU A 133 -14.91 -2.91 10.35
C LEU A 133 -15.21 -4.26 10.99
N ARG A 134 -16.46 -4.73 10.88
CA ARG A 134 -16.95 -5.98 11.48
C ARG A 134 -16.56 -7.21 10.66
N HIS A 135 -16.47 -8.32 11.37
CA HIS A 135 -16.42 -9.67 10.78
C HIS A 135 -17.65 -10.48 11.22
N PRO A 136 -17.91 -11.64 10.59
CA PRO A 136 -18.88 -12.60 11.09
C PRO A 136 -18.62 -13.02 12.55
N GLU A 137 -17.34 -13.11 12.94
CA GLU A 137 -16.91 -13.32 14.33
C GLU A 137 -17.47 -12.23 15.26
N ALA A 138 -18.26 -12.66 16.25
CA ALA A 138 -18.95 -11.74 17.15
C ALA A 138 -17.98 -10.98 18.05
N GLY A 139 -18.13 -9.66 18.11
CA GLY A 139 -17.27 -8.82 18.95
C GLY A 139 -15.84 -8.64 18.43
N PHE A 140 -15.51 -9.20 17.26
CA PHE A 140 -14.22 -9.01 16.62
C PHE A 140 -14.26 -7.94 15.54
N PHE A 141 -13.27 -7.04 15.56
CA PHE A 141 -13.15 -5.93 14.63
C PHE A 141 -11.69 -5.80 14.19
N THR A 142 -11.48 -5.45 12.92
CA THR A 142 -10.15 -5.12 12.41
C THR A 142 -10.07 -3.64 12.12
N LEU A 143 -9.07 -2.97 12.68
CA LEU A 143 -8.86 -1.53 12.58
C LEU A 143 -7.48 -1.20 12.00
N GLY A 144 -7.31 0.08 11.67
CA GLY A 144 -6.08 0.63 11.17
C GLY A 144 -5.70 0.04 9.82
N MET A 145 -4.39 -0.03 9.58
CA MET A 145 -3.85 -0.51 8.31
C MET A 145 -4.30 -1.94 7.97
N LYS A 146 -4.49 -2.81 8.97
CA LYS A 146 -4.94 -4.19 8.75
C LYS A 146 -6.34 -4.25 8.13
N SER A 147 -7.21 -3.28 8.44
CA SER A 147 -8.57 -3.25 7.86
C SER A 147 -8.55 -2.89 6.38
N TYR A 148 -7.53 -2.16 5.92
CA TYR A 148 -7.29 -1.82 4.50
C TYR A 148 -6.54 -2.94 3.76
N GLY A 149 -5.88 -3.84 4.49
CA GLY A 149 -5.09 -4.92 3.93
C GLY A 149 -3.91 -4.38 3.12
N ARG A 150 -3.91 -4.58 1.81
CA ARG A 150 -2.89 -4.10 0.85
C ARG A 150 -3.29 -2.81 0.13
N ASN A 151 -4.45 -2.24 0.46
CA ASN A 151 -4.89 -0.98 -0.14
C ASN A 151 -3.97 0.17 0.34
N PRO A 152 -3.32 0.92 -0.56
CA PRO A 152 -2.34 1.94 -0.19
C PRO A 152 -2.96 3.24 0.32
N ASN A 153 -4.30 3.38 0.30
CA ASN A 153 -5.01 4.62 0.59
C ASN A 153 -5.31 4.85 2.08
N PHE A 154 -4.67 4.10 2.98
CA PHE A 154 -4.83 4.30 4.42
C PHE A 154 -4.01 5.50 4.91
N LEU A 155 -4.60 6.29 5.81
CA LEU A 155 -3.94 7.37 6.53
C LEU A 155 -4.07 7.12 8.04
N ILE A 156 -3.07 7.55 8.82
CA ILE A 156 -3.12 7.44 10.29
C ILE A 156 -4.37 8.14 10.84
N GLY A 157 -4.74 9.30 10.27
CA GLY A 157 -5.98 10.00 10.64
C GLY A 157 -7.24 9.16 10.41
N THR A 158 -7.28 8.34 9.36
CA THR A 158 -8.36 7.38 9.13
C THR A 158 -8.40 6.33 10.23
N GLY A 159 -7.24 5.80 10.63
CA GLY A 159 -7.15 4.83 11.74
C GLY A 159 -7.62 5.39 13.08
N LEU A 160 -7.28 6.65 13.39
CA LEU A 160 -7.77 7.33 14.59
C LEU A 160 -9.29 7.49 14.55
N LYS A 161 -9.84 7.92 13.42
CA LYS A 161 -11.30 8.00 13.25
C LYS A 161 -11.99 6.64 13.39
N GLN A 162 -11.41 5.56 12.86
CA GLN A 162 -11.97 4.21 13.03
C GLN A 162 -12.08 3.82 14.50
N ILE A 163 -11.13 4.25 15.34
CA ILE A 163 -11.17 4.00 16.78
C ILE A 163 -12.37 4.72 17.40
N ASP A 164 -12.53 6.02 17.13
CA ASP A 164 -13.67 6.81 17.64
C ASP A 164 -15.02 6.24 17.19
N ASP A 165 -15.13 5.90 15.90
CA ASP A 165 -16.33 5.34 15.28
C ASP A 165 -16.68 3.98 15.91
N LEU A 166 -15.68 3.13 16.17
CA LEU A 166 -15.89 1.85 16.85
C LEU A 166 -16.35 2.04 18.30
N PHE A 167 -15.74 2.95 19.06
CA PHE A 167 -16.16 3.20 20.43
C PHE A 167 -17.59 3.73 20.50
N GLY A 168 -17.99 4.61 19.59
CA GLY A 168 -19.38 5.05 19.46
C GLY A 168 -20.35 3.88 19.19
N LEU A 169 -19.96 2.98 18.29
CA LEU A 169 -20.72 1.77 17.96
C LEU A 169 -20.85 0.79 19.14
N LEU A 170 -19.81 0.65 19.97
CA LEU A 170 -19.81 -0.18 21.16
C LEU A 170 -20.63 0.46 22.30
N ALA A 171 -20.52 1.77 22.50
CA ALA A 171 -21.32 2.49 23.49
C ALA A 171 -22.82 2.42 23.19
N GLY A 172 -23.21 2.55 21.92
CA GLY A 172 -24.61 2.39 21.49
C GLY A 172 -25.17 0.98 21.71
N ARG A 173 -24.33 -0.04 21.84
CA ARG A 173 -24.73 -1.42 22.18
C ARG A 173 -24.87 -1.65 23.68
N ALA A 174 -24.13 -0.91 24.51
CA ALA A 174 -24.20 -1.05 25.96
C ALA A 174 -25.49 -0.45 26.56
N GLY A 175 -26.23 0.35 25.77
CA GLY A 175 -27.50 0.97 26.17
C GLY A 175 -28.76 0.32 25.56
N ALA A 176 -28.65 -0.84 24.92
CA ALA A 176 -29.75 -1.57 24.28
C ALA A 176 -29.98 -2.94 24.92
#